data_AF-A0A0Q4G1B9-F1
#
_entry.id   AF-A0A0Q4G1B9-F1
#
_cell.length_a   1.000
_cell.length_b   1.000
_cell.length_c   1.000
_cell.angle_alpha   90.00
_cell.angle_beta   90.00
_cell.angle_gamma   90.00
#
_symmetry.space_group_name_H-M   'P 1'
#
loop_
_entity.id
_entity.type
_entity.pdbx_description
1 polymer ?
#
loop_
_entity_poly.entity_id
_entity_poly.type
_entity_poly.pdbx_seq_one_letter_code
_entity_poly.pdbx_strand_id
1 'polypeptide(L)'
;MSELKTAPTATTPGTIDTIKDKAATAAHATSDAAHDAAKRASDAAHDAAVRAQDTIETHPLAVLAGGLALGAVVGALLPRTAQETKTLAPLGRKLSAAATAAAATARDVGKEQLTAALPSKDGAKEQLRSVFSNVVQAATDSGKSAIKG
;
A
#
# COMPACT_ATOMS: atom_id res chain seq x y z
N MET A 1 51.34 19.37 -23.01
CA MET A 1 50.27 19.54 -22.01
C MET A 1 49.29 20.54 -22.60
N SER A 2 48.17 20.04 -23.12
CA SER A 2 47.26 20.80 -23.97
C SER A 2 45.85 20.75 -23.38
N GLU A 3 45.19 21.91 -23.40
CA GLU A 3 43.74 22.08 -23.35
C GLU A 3 43.04 21.68 -22.04
N LEU A 4 42.98 22.63 -21.09
CA LEU A 4 41.95 22.65 -20.08
C LEU A 4 40.59 22.83 -20.78
N LYS A 5 39.89 21.72 -21.00
CA LYS A 5 38.48 21.64 -21.39
C LYS A 5 37.63 22.27 -20.29
N THR A 6 37.30 23.56 -20.40
CA THR A 6 36.32 24.24 -19.54
C THR A 6 34.96 24.35 -20.24
N ALA A 7 33.90 24.24 -19.41
CA ALA A 7 32.44 24.26 -19.67
C ALA A 7 31.80 22.92 -20.09
N PRO A 8 30.57 22.59 -19.61
CA PRO A 8 29.53 23.47 -19.07
C PRO A 8 29.31 23.24 -17.56
N THR A 9 28.88 24.18 -16.72
CA THR A 9 27.52 24.73 -16.68
C THR A 9 27.52 25.93 -15.72
N ALA A 10 27.35 27.15 -16.24
CA ALA A 10 26.83 28.23 -15.41
C ALA A 10 25.34 27.92 -15.17
N THR A 11 24.97 27.55 -13.95
CA THR A 11 23.58 27.42 -13.55
C THR A 11 22.95 28.81 -13.56
N THR A 12 22.34 29.18 -14.68
CA THR A 12 21.65 30.46 -14.87
C THR A 12 20.48 30.57 -13.88
N PRO A 13 20.34 31.69 -13.13
CA PRO A 13 19.26 31.87 -12.15
C PRO A 13 17.85 31.60 -12.70
N GLY A 14 17.59 31.97 -13.96
CA GLY A 14 16.29 31.77 -14.61
C GLY A 14 15.87 30.31 -14.85
N THR A 15 16.83 29.37 -14.90
CA THR A 15 16.53 27.94 -15.09
C THR A 15 16.03 27.29 -13.79
N ILE A 16 16.50 27.78 -12.63
CA ILE A 16 16.05 27.29 -11.32
C ILE A 16 14.61 27.76 -11.04
N ASP A 17 14.28 29.01 -11.36
CA ASP A 17 12.91 29.53 -11.18
C ASP A 17 11.89 28.81 -12.05
N THR A 18 12.21 28.54 -13.32
CA THR A 18 11.31 27.78 -14.20
C THR A 18 11.11 26.33 -13.76
N ILE A 19 12.12 25.70 -13.16
CA ILE A 19 11.98 24.36 -12.55
C ILE A 19 11.10 24.44 -11.30
N LYS A 20 11.24 25.47 -10.47
CA LYS A 20 10.43 25.67 -9.28
C LYS A 20 8.97 25.94 -9.61
N ASP A 21 8.67 26.76 -10.62
CA ASP A 21 7.30 27.01 -11.07
C ASP A 21 6.63 25.75 -11.66
N LYS A 22 7.37 24.97 -12.46
CA LYS A 22 6.86 23.70 -12.99
C LYS A 22 6.65 22.66 -11.88
N ALA A 23 7.54 22.62 -10.90
CA ALA A 23 7.40 21.75 -9.73
C ALA A 23 6.22 22.18 -8.85
N ALA A 24 6.03 23.48 -8.63
CA ALA A 24 4.89 24.01 -7.89
C ALA A 24 3.57 23.70 -8.61
N THR A 25 3.51 23.90 -9.93
CA THR A 25 2.32 23.61 -10.74
C THR A 25 1.98 22.12 -10.74
N ALA A 26 3.00 21.25 -10.90
CA ALA A 26 2.81 19.80 -10.81
C ALA A 26 2.40 19.37 -9.40
N ALA A 27 3.00 19.94 -8.36
CA ALA A 27 2.66 19.67 -6.97
C ALA A 27 1.22 20.09 -6.64
N HIS A 28 0.78 21.26 -7.10
CA HIS A 28 -0.60 21.73 -6.93
C HIS A 28 -1.58 20.81 -7.64
N ALA A 29 -1.34 20.46 -8.90
CA ALA A 29 -2.19 19.52 -9.64
C ALA A 29 -2.27 18.14 -8.97
N THR A 30 -1.17 17.63 -8.41
CA THR A 30 -1.19 16.37 -7.65
C THR A 30 -1.86 16.52 -6.29
N SER A 31 -1.78 17.69 -5.66
CA SER A 31 -2.40 17.95 -4.36
C SER A 31 -3.91 18.05 -4.48
N ASP A 32 -4.41 18.72 -5.53
CA ASP A 32 -5.85 18.81 -5.82
C ASP A 32 -6.41 17.42 -6.17
N ALA A 33 -5.71 16.66 -7.02
CA ALA A 33 -6.09 15.30 -7.36
C ALA A 33 -6.07 14.35 -6.14
N ALA A 34 -5.07 14.50 -5.26
CA ALA A 34 -4.98 13.74 -4.03
C ALA A 34 -6.07 14.13 -3.02
N HIS A 35 -6.39 15.42 -2.91
CA HIS A 35 -7.44 15.92 -2.02
C HIS A 35 -8.82 15.45 -2.48
N ASP A 36 -9.09 15.51 -3.78
CA ASP A 36 -10.33 15.00 -4.36
C ASP A 36 -10.44 13.47 -4.25
N ALA A 37 -9.33 12.74 -4.45
CA ALA A 37 -9.29 11.30 -4.23
C ALA A 37 -9.51 10.95 -2.76
N ALA A 38 -8.90 11.70 -1.83
CA ALA A 38 -9.09 11.54 -0.40
C ALA A 38 -10.54 11.81 0.01
N LYS A 39 -11.16 12.88 -0.50
CA LYS A 39 -12.56 13.20 -0.23
C LYS A 39 -13.50 12.10 -0.71
N ARG A 40 -13.31 11.61 -1.95
CA ARG A 40 -14.08 10.47 -2.48
C ARG A 40 -13.87 9.20 -1.66
N ALA A 41 -12.64 8.94 -1.21
CA ALA A 41 -12.35 7.81 -0.35
C ALA A 41 -13.03 7.95 1.02
N SER A 42 -13.03 9.15 1.61
CA SER A 42 -13.72 9.44 2.86
C SER A 42 -15.23 9.30 2.74
N ASP A 43 -15.84 9.82 1.67
CA ASP A 43 -17.27 9.70 1.41
C ASP A 43 -17.65 8.22 1.22
N ALA A 44 -16.89 7.48 0.39
CA ALA A 44 -17.08 6.04 0.18
C ALA A 44 -16.87 5.23 1.46
N ALA A 45 -15.89 5.60 2.29
CA ALA A 45 -15.66 4.95 3.58
C ALA A 45 -16.79 5.22 4.57
N HIS A 46 -17.37 6.43 4.57
CA HIS A 46 -18.51 6.77 5.40
C HIS A 46 -19.75 5.97 4.99
N ASP A 47 -20.02 5.92 3.70
CA ASP A 47 -21.09 5.12 3.09
C ASP A 47 -20.92 3.62 3.36
N ALA A 48 -19.69 3.12 3.28
CA ALA A 48 -19.36 1.74 3.61
C ALA A 48 -19.48 1.50 5.12
N ALA A 49 -19.12 2.45 5.98
CA ALA A 49 -19.26 2.33 7.42
C ALA A 49 -20.72 2.27 7.85
N VAL A 50 -21.61 3.06 7.23
CA VAL A 50 -23.06 2.97 7.46
C VAL A 50 -23.60 1.61 7.02
N ARG A 51 -23.17 1.09 5.86
CA ARG A 51 -23.58 -0.24 5.37
C ARG A 51 -22.93 -1.40 6.11
N ALA A 52 -21.75 -1.19 6.69
CA ALA A 52 -21.02 -2.20 7.43
C ALA A 52 -21.74 -2.58 8.72
N GLN A 53 -22.56 -1.69 9.28
CA GLN A 53 -23.42 -1.98 10.45
C GLN A 53 -24.25 -3.24 10.20
N ASP A 54 -24.94 -3.30 9.06
CA ASP A 54 -25.75 -4.44 8.65
C ASP A 54 -24.92 -5.63 8.14
N THR A 55 -23.72 -5.36 7.58
CA THR A 55 -22.89 -6.38 6.93
C THR A 55 -21.99 -7.14 7.91
N ILE A 56 -21.53 -6.49 8.99
CA ILE A 56 -20.67 -7.09 10.02
C ILE A 56 -21.41 -8.20 10.76
N GLU A 57 -22.70 -7.99 11.04
CA GLU A 57 -23.54 -8.99 11.72
C GLU A 57 -23.91 -10.17 10.81
N THR A 58 -24.02 -9.95 9.50
CA THR A 58 -24.48 -10.97 8.54
C THR A 58 -23.35 -11.75 7.87
N HIS A 59 -22.17 -11.14 7.65
CA HIS A 59 -21.09 -11.74 6.85
C HIS A 59 -19.67 -11.38 7.35
N PRO A 60 -19.20 -11.99 8.45
CA PRO A 60 -17.87 -11.70 9.02
C PRO A 60 -16.71 -12.02 8.07
N LEU A 61 -16.88 -13.01 7.18
CA LEU A 61 -15.86 -13.34 6.15
C LEU A 61 -15.74 -12.26 5.07
N ALA A 62 -16.85 -11.58 4.73
CA ALA A 62 -16.83 -10.49 3.76
C ALA A 62 -16.07 -9.28 4.28
N VAL A 63 -16.17 -9.00 5.59
CA VAL A 63 -15.41 -7.94 6.26
C VAL A 63 -13.91 -8.24 6.21
N LEU A 64 -13.51 -9.49 6.50
CA LEU A 64 -12.10 -9.90 6.45
C LEU A 64 -11.54 -9.82 5.02
N ALA A 65 -12.28 -10.34 4.03
CA ALA A 65 -11.89 -10.28 2.63
C ALA A 65 -11.81 -8.83 2.12
N GLY A 66 -12.76 -7.98 2.50
CA GLY A 66 -12.78 -6.56 2.17
C GLY A 66 -11.59 -5.81 2.77
N GLY A 67 -11.25 -6.08 4.03
CA GLY A 67 -10.08 -5.51 4.70
C GLY A 67 -8.76 -5.92 4.03
N LEU A 68 -8.62 -7.18 3.66
CA LEU A 68 -7.44 -7.68 2.94
C LEU A 68 -7.32 -7.09 1.53
N ALA A 69 -8.43 -7.05 0.78
CA ALA A 69 -8.44 -6.48 -0.56
C ALA A 69 -8.11 -4.98 -0.54
N LEU A 70 -8.73 -4.22 0.37
CA LEU A 70 -8.45 -2.80 0.54
C LEU A 70 -7.00 -2.57 0.98
N GLY A 71 -6.52 -3.36 1.96
CA GLY A 71 -5.13 -3.29 2.42
C GLY A 71 -4.12 -3.61 1.31
N ALA A 72 -4.43 -4.57 0.44
CA ALA A 72 -3.60 -4.90 -0.72
C ALA A 72 -3.59 -3.77 -1.76
N VAL A 73 -4.76 -3.16 -2.06
CA VAL A 73 -4.85 -2.02 -2.97
C VAL A 73 -4.06 -0.83 -2.44
N VAL A 74 -4.27 -0.45 -1.17
CA VAL A 74 -3.54 0.65 -0.53
C VAL A 74 -2.05 0.33 -0.46
N GLY A 75 -1.68 -0.89 -0.07
CA GLY A 75 -0.29 -1.32 0.01
C GLY A 75 0.42 -1.39 -1.35
N ALA A 76 -0.30 -1.71 -2.43
CA ALA A 76 0.22 -1.71 -3.79
C ALA A 76 0.30 -0.30 -4.38
N LEU A 77 -0.62 0.59 -4.00
CA LEU A 77 -0.65 1.99 -4.42
C LEU A 77 0.33 2.87 -3.66
N LEU A 78 0.74 2.51 -2.44
CA LEU A 78 1.91 3.10 -1.78
C LEU A 78 3.16 2.69 -2.57
N PRO A 79 3.71 3.56 -3.44
CA PRO A 79 4.85 3.19 -4.25
C PRO A 79 6.03 3.01 -3.31
N ARG A 80 6.78 1.91 -3.44
CA ARG A 80 8.03 1.75 -2.69
C ARG A 80 8.92 2.95 -3.00
N THR A 81 9.13 3.81 -2.02
CA THR A 81 9.89 5.05 -2.22
C THR A 81 11.40 4.77 -2.19
N ALA A 82 11.88 4.07 -3.22
CA ALA A 82 13.30 3.85 -3.46
C ALA A 82 14.06 5.19 -3.65
N GLN A 83 13.37 6.22 -4.12
CA GLN A 83 13.91 7.58 -4.27
C GLN A 83 13.90 8.40 -2.95
N GLU A 84 12.97 8.13 -2.01
CA GLU A 84 13.02 8.73 -0.67
C GLU A 84 14.02 8.02 0.26
N THR A 85 14.38 6.76 -0.02
CA THR A 85 15.32 5.99 0.82
C THR A 85 16.72 6.63 0.88
N LYS A 86 17.05 7.51 -0.08
CA LYS A 86 18.36 8.19 -0.14
C LYS A 86 18.39 9.56 0.58
N THR A 87 17.25 10.23 0.73
CA THR A 87 17.14 11.59 1.34
C THR A 87 16.30 11.61 2.62
N LEU A 88 15.36 10.68 2.78
CA LEU A 88 14.45 10.51 3.92
C LEU A 88 14.69 9.18 4.65
N ALA A 89 15.88 8.58 4.49
CA ALA A 89 16.32 7.33 5.11
C ALA A 89 15.88 7.14 6.59
N PRO A 90 16.00 8.13 7.50
CA PRO A 90 15.54 7.96 8.88
C PRO A 90 14.00 7.92 9.00
N LEU A 91 13.26 8.66 8.17
CA LEU A 91 11.80 8.66 8.18
C LEU A 91 11.23 7.36 7.58
N GLY A 92 11.81 6.88 6.48
CA GLY A 92 11.45 5.58 5.91
C GLY A 92 11.73 4.42 6.87
N ARG A 93 12.85 4.46 7.60
CA ARG A 93 13.15 3.46 8.66
C ARG A 93 12.15 3.53 9.81
N LYS A 94 11.77 4.72 10.29
CA LYS A 94 10.77 4.89 11.36
C LYS A 94 9.40 4.41 10.93
N LEU A 95 8.96 4.72 9.71
CA LEU A 95 7.69 4.26 9.17
C LEU A 95 7.68 2.74 8.98
N SER A 96 8.74 2.17 8.42
CA SER A 96 8.87 0.72 8.27
C SER A 96 8.92 -0.01 9.62
N ALA A 97 9.65 0.54 10.60
CA ALA A 97 9.67 0.02 11.96
C ALA A 97 8.29 0.11 12.62
N ALA A 98 7.57 1.22 12.46
CA ALA A 98 6.21 1.38 12.97
C ALA A 98 5.23 0.42 12.31
N ALA A 99 5.29 0.26 10.98
CA ALA A 99 4.46 -0.69 10.25
C ALA A 99 4.75 -2.14 10.66
N THR A 100 6.03 -2.50 10.82
CA THR A 100 6.45 -3.83 11.28
C THR A 100 6.02 -4.09 12.72
N ALA A 101 6.16 -3.09 13.59
CA ALA A 101 5.72 -3.18 14.98
C ALA A 101 4.20 -3.37 15.04
N ALA A 102 3.42 -2.53 14.35
CA ALA A 102 1.96 -2.65 14.29
C ALA A 102 1.52 -4.01 13.72
N ALA A 103 2.17 -4.50 12.66
CA ALA A 103 1.88 -5.81 12.09
C ALA A 103 2.21 -6.95 13.07
N ALA A 104 3.30 -6.84 13.84
CA ALA A 104 3.64 -7.80 14.88
C ALA A 104 2.59 -7.78 16.01
N THR A 105 2.21 -6.60 16.50
CA THR A 105 1.17 -6.44 17.53
C THR A 105 -0.17 -7.01 17.07
N ALA A 106 -0.60 -6.70 15.84
CA ALA A 106 -1.83 -7.22 15.27
C ALA A 106 -1.80 -8.76 15.14
N ARG A 107 -0.66 -9.33 14.73
CA ARG A 107 -0.48 -10.79 14.67
C ARG A 107 -0.55 -11.42 16.05
N ASP A 108 0.03 -10.80 17.07
CA ASP A 108 0.07 -11.39 18.40
C ASP A 108 -1.29 -11.29 19.10
N VAL A 109 -1.96 -10.13 19.05
CA VAL A 109 -3.35 -9.98 19.50
C VAL A 109 -4.28 -10.93 18.75
N GLY A 110 -4.11 -11.05 17.43
CA GLY A 110 -4.88 -11.96 16.61
C GLY A 110 -4.67 -13.42 17.01
N LYS A 111 -3.42 -13.86 17.25
CA LYS A 111 -3.14 -15.21 17.74
C LYS A 111 -3.73 -15.47 19.13
N GLU A 112 -3.70 -14.48 20.02
CA GLU A 112 -4.20 -14.61 21.38
C GLU A 112 -5.72 -14.77 21.38
N GLN A 113 -6.44 -13.90 20.66
CA GLN A 113 -7.88 -14.04 20.46
C GLN A 113 -8.26 -15.31 19.70
N LEU A 114 -7.48 -15.69 18.68
CA LEU A 114 -7.71 -16.94 17.95
C LEU A 114 -7.47 -18.17 18.84
N THR A 115 -6.46 -18.15 19.71
CA THR A 115 -6.20 -19.27 20.65
C THR A 115 -7.28 -19.36 21.73
N ALA A 116 -7.83 -18.21 22.15
CA ALA A 116 -8.96 -18.17 23.06
C ALA A 116 -10.29 -18.62 22.40
N ALA A 117 -10.47 -18.34 21.11
CA ALA A 117 -11.70 -18.61 20.38
C ALA A 117 -11.71 -19.94 19.61
N LEU A 118 -10.56 -20.53 19.27
CA LEU A 118 -10.50 -21.80 18.52
C LEU A 118 -10.23 -23.01 19.41
N PRO A 119 -11.10 -24.04 19.35
CA PRO A 119 -10.86 -25.32 20.00
C PRO A 119 -9.70 -26.14 19.40
N SER A 120 -9.25 -25.82 18.17
CA SER A 120 -8.23 -26.63 17.47
C SER A 120 -7.37 -25.80 16.52
N LYS A 121 -6.07 -25.68 16.82
CA LYS A 121 -5.08 -24.89 16.07
C LYS A 121 -4.73 -25.50 14.70
N ASP A 122 -4.94 -26.79 14.53
CA ASP A 122 -4.57 -27.52 13.31
C ASP A 122 -5.64 -27.38 12.21
N GLY A 123 -6.93 -27.38 12.57
CA GLY A 123 -8.02 -27.17 11.62
C GLY A 123 -7.96 -25.80 10.94
N ALA A 124 -7.67 -24.73 11.69
CA ALA A 124 -7.50 -23.39 11.12
C ALA A 124 -6.27 -23.27 10.21
N LYS A 125 -5.15 -23.89 10.57
CA LYS A 125 -3.95 -23.89 9.72
C LYS A 125 -4.21 -24.62 8.41
N GLU A 126 -4.95 -25.72 8.44
CA GLU A 126 -5.27 -26.50 7.25
C GLU A 126 -6.24 -25.76 6.34
N GLN A 127 -7.28 -25.13 6.91
CA GLN A 127 -8.17 -24.25 6.17
C GLN A 127 -7.40 -23.09 5.52
N LEU A 128 -6.57 -22.37 6.29
CA LEU A 128 -5.72 -21.29 5.76
C LEU A 128 -4.77 -21.76 4.66
N ARG A 129 -4.14 -22.93 4.82
CA ARG A 129 -3.30 -23.54 3.79
C ARG A 129 -4.08 -23.89 2.54
N SER A 130 -5.28 -24.44 2.69
CA SER A 130 -6.14 -24.82 1.57
C SER A 130 -6.61 -23.61 0.77
N VAL A 131 -7.13 -22.55 1.41
CA VAL A 131 -7.49 -21.32 0.67
C VAL A 131 -6.26 -20.68 0.03
N PHE A 132 -5.12 -20.63 0.72
CA PHE A 132 -3.90 -20.07 0.14
C PHE A 132 -3.42 -20.88 -1.06
N SER A 133 -3.40 -22.22 -0.96
CA SER A 133 -3.04 -23.11 -2.05
C SER A 133 -3.99 -22.97 -3.23
N ASN A 134 -5.30 -22.91 -2.99
CA ASN A 134 -6.30 -22.74 -4.04
C ASN A 134 -6.14 -21.39 -4.76
N VAL A 135 -5.84 -20.31 -4.04
CA VAL A 135 -5.56 -19.00 -4.63
C VAL A 135 -4.27 -19.02 -5.45
N VAL A 136 -3.19 -19.59 -4.92
CA VAL A 136 -1.90 -19.71 -5.64
C VAL A 136 -2.05 -20.58 -6.88
N GLN A 137 -2.80 -21.67 -6.79
CA GLN A 137 -3.04 -22.60 -7.89
C GLN A 137 -3.94 -21.95 -8.95
N ALA A 138 -5.03 -21.30 -8.55
CA ALA A 138 -5.88 -20.52 -9.45
C ALA A 138 -5.11 -19.38 -10.15
N ALA A 139 -4.23 -18.67 -9.43
CA ALA A 139 -3.37 -17.64 -10.02
C ALA A 139 -2.32 -18.23 -10.98
N THR A 140 -1.77 -19.40 -10.68
CA THR A 140 -0.80 -20.10 -11.54
C THR A 140 -1.47 -20.64 -12.82
N ASP A 141 -2.67 -21.22 -12.69
CA ASP A 141 -3.45 -21.75 -13.82
C ASP A 141 -4.01 -20.62 -14.69
N SER A 142 -4.51 -19.54 -14.08
CA SER A 142 -4.94 -18.33 -14.79
C SER A 142 -3.77 -17.60 -15.43
N GLY A 143 -2.60 -17.59 -14.78
CA GLY A 143 -1.35 -17.12 -15.35
C GLY A 143 -0.98 -17.93 -16.60
N LYS A 144 -0.89 -19.26 -16.51
CA LYS A 144 -0.59 -20.11 -17.67
C LYS A 144 -1.58 -19.98 -18.84
N SER A 145 -2.85 -19.67 -18.56
CA SER A 145 -3.86 -19.44 -19.60
C SER A 145 -3.78 -18.03 -20.20
N ALA A 146 -3.45 -17.01 -19.39
CA ALA A 146 -3.28 -15.63 -19.85
C ALA A 146 -1.95 -15.37 -20.60
N ILE A 147 -0.91 -16.18 -20.39
CA ILE A 147 0.37 -16.07 -21.13
C ILE A 147 0.33 -16.88 -22.45
N LYS A 148 -0.73 -17.66 -22.69
CA LYS A 148 -0.92 -18.46 -23.92
C LYS A 148 -2.05 -17.94 -24.83
N GLY A 149 -2.75 -16.88 -24.41
CA GLY A 149 -3.72 -16.14 -25.22
C GLY A 149 -3.09 -14.96 -25.94
#